data_AF-A0AA39TR32-F1
#
_entry.id   AF-A0AA39TR32-F1
#
_cell.length_a   1.000
_cell.length_b   1.000
_cell.length_c   1.000
_cell.angle_alpha   90.00
_cell.angle_beta   90.00
_cell.angle_gamma   90.00
#
_symmetry.space_group_name_H-M   'P 1'
#
loop_
_entity.id
_entity.type
_entity.pdbx_description
1 polymer ?
#
loop_
_entity_poly.entity_id
_entity_poly.type
_entity_poly.pdbx_seq_one_letter_code
_entity_poly.pdbx_strand_id
1 'polypeptide(L)'
;MRRGLTLELCLQGVSKIMKEFRPKLATILDHILASESNATIGEACCCGGMGTLHECMCNDCQHHEPSCKACFIAAHLHNPWHWAEVWNGSFFDRQDISKLGRIVIIGHNRHQGVDCPYAIVKEPVNFHMVHINGIHKTKVLFYQMKACLCSRIFPGTVSEPHTRFTFAILQDFHLQTLTSKKLVYNYISAIRRKTNNAFSSEVPDVYSLFLQVQQIWIALMMYKWGGQVHNMDKYFPSHPTDSVVVPRFSCPERGFNVMDTIMETISNKNQ
;
A
#
# COMPACT_ATOMS: atom_id res chain seq x y z
N MET A 1 -22.17 -40.69 48.18
CA MET A 1 -20.73 -40.48 47.84
C MET A 1 -20.51 -40.73 46.36
N ARG A 2 -20.42 -39.68 45.54
CA ARG A 2 -19.58 -39.61 44.34
C ARG A 2 -19.43 -38.14 43.99
N ARG A 3 -18.18 -37.80 43.69
CA ARG A 3 -17.53 -36.50 43.86
C ARG A 3 -18.07 -35.45 42.89
N GLY A 4 -18.26 -34.23 43.39
CA GLY A 4 -18.42 -33.04 42.57
C GLY A 4 -17.16 -32.84 41.74
N LEU A 5 -17.30 -32.98 40.42
CA LEU A 5 -16.33 -32.50 39.45
C LEU A 5 -16.50 -30.98 39.38
N THR A 6 -15.58 -30.27 40.04
CA THR A 6 -15.41 -28.83 39.95
C THR A 6 -15.24 -28.42 38.50
N LEU A 7 -16.01 -27.40 38.11
CA LEU A 7 -15.87 -26.59 36.90
C LEU A 7 -14.53 -25.81 36.90
N GLU A 8 -13.39 -26.50 36.99
CA GLU A 8 -12.06 -25.87 37.03
C GLU A 8 -11.17 -26.18 35.83
N LEU A 9 -11.65 -26.94 34.84
CA LEU A 9 -10.80 -27.44 33.75
C LEU A 9 -11.07 -26.87 32.35
N CYS A 10 -11.65 -25.66 32.24
CA CYS A 10 -11.80 -24.99 30.94
C CYS A 10 -11.65 -23.46 30.99
N LEU A 11 -10.57 -22.94 31.59
CA LEU A 11 -10.21 -21.50 31.55
C LEU A 11 -8.75 -21.23 31.16
N GLN A 12 -8.07 -22.20 30.55
CA GLN A 12 -6.66 -22.07 30.21
C GLN A 12 -6.48 -21.49 28.80
N GLY A 13 -6.38 -20.17 28.70
CA GLY A 13 -6.03 -19.48 27.46
C GLY A 13 -6.46 -18.02 27.46
N VAL A 14 -7.68 -17.76 26.97
CA VAL A 14 -8.23 -16.39 26.82
C VAL A 14 -8.51 -15.71 28.16
N SER A 15 -8.99 -16.47 29.15
CA SER A 15 -9.33 -15.92 30.48
C SER A 15 -8.10 -15.44 31.27
N LYS A 16 -6.94 -16.10 31.10
CA LYS A 16 -5.71 -15.74 31.82
C LYS A 16 -5.10 -14.45 31.26
N ILE A 17 -5.00 -14.34 29.93
CA ILE A 17 -4.52 -13.12 29.27
C ILE A 17 -5.45 -11.94 29.58
N MET A 18 -6.76 -12.13 29.46
CA MET A 18 -7.71 -11.04 29.76
C MET A 18 -7.71 -10.62 31.24
N LYS A 19 -7.36 -11.51 32.19
CA LYS A 19 -7.16 -11.14 33.60
C LYS A 19 -5.99 -10.19 33.80
N GLU A 20 -4.93 -10.29 32.99
CA GLU A 20 -3.76 -9.39 33.05
C GLU A 20 -4.08 -8.01 32.45
N PHE A 21 -4.86 -7.97 31.36
CA PHE A 21 -5.24 -6.72 30.70
C PHE A 21 -6.36 -5.96 31.43
N ARG A 22 -7.34 -6.66 31.99
CA ARG A 22 -8.53 -6.05 32.64
C ARG A 22 -8.20 -4.88 33.58
N PRO A 23 -7.26 -4.99 34.55
CA PRO A 23 -6.96 -3.87 35.45
C PRO A 23 -6.29 -2.68 34.76
N LYS A 24 -5.68 -2.88 33.58
CA LYS A 24 -4.98 -1.84 32.81
C LYS A 24 -5.83 -1.25 31.67
N LEU A 25 -7.04 -1.77 31.42
CA LEU A 25 -7.85 -1.35 30.27
C LEU A 25 -8.16 0.14 30.28
N ALA A 26 -8.42 0.74 31.45
CA ALA A 26 -8.66 2.18 31.56
C ALA A 26 -7.43 2.98 31.11
N THR A 27 -6.26 2.67 31.65
CA THR A 27 -4.99 3.31 31.27
C THR A 27 -4.65 3.10 29.79
N ILE A 28 -4.88 1.90 29.24
CA ILE A 28 -4.67 1.63 27.81
C ILE A 28 -5.61 2.50 26.97
N LEU A 29 -6.88 2.60 27.34
CA LEU A 29 -7.85 3.44 26.64
C LEU A 29 -7.46 4.91 26.71
N ASP A 30 -7.02 5.40 27.88
CA ASP A 30 -6.55 6.77 28.05
C ASP A 30 -5.37 7.08 27.11
N HIS A 31 -4.43 6.15 26.95
CA HIS A 31 -3.31 6.31 26.01
C HIS A 31 -3.72 6.21 24.54
N ILE A 32 -4.71 5.37 24.20
CA ILE A 32 -5.28 5.33 22.85
C ILE A 32 -5.92 6.69 22.53
N LEU A 33 -6.74 7.22 23.44
CA LEU A 33 -7.38 8.53 23.26
C LEU A 33 -6.34 9.67 23.21
N ALA A 34 -5.32 9.64 24.06
CA ALA A 34 -4.23 10.62 24.03
C ALA A 34 -3.41 10.56 22.72
N SER A 35 -3.40 9.41 22.02
CA SER A 35 -2.79 9.30 20.69
C SER A 35 -3.66 9.88 19.58
N GLU A 36 -4.98 9.92 19.78
CA GLU A 36 -5.96 10.47 18.84
C GLU A 36 -6.23 11.97 19.06
N SER A 37 -5.93 12.49 20.26
CA SER A 37 -6.04 13.89 20.61
C SER A 37 -4.79 14.35 21.36
N ASN A 38 -4.04 15.29 20.80
CA ASN A 38 -2.85 15.84 21.44
C ASN A 38 -3.16 17.17 22.14
N ALA A 39 -2.70 17.32 23.39
CA ALA A 39 -2.90 18.53 24.18
C ALA A 39 -2.16 19.76 23.62
N THR A 40 -1.12 19.57 22.81
CA THR A 40 -0.32 20.67 22.25
C THR A 40 -0.97 21.33 21.03
N ILE A 41 -2.17 20.89 20.62
CA ILE A 41 -2.93 21.51 19.54
C ILE A 41 -3.30 22.95 19.93
N GLY A 42 -3.00 23.89 19.03
CA GLY A 42 -3.15 25.33 19.30
C GLY A 42 -1.93 25.98 19.96
N GLU A 43 -0.92 25.21 20.37
CA GLU A 43 0.37 25.77 20.80
C GLU A 43 1.23 26.19 19.58
N ALA A 44 2.26 27.00 19.83
CA ALA A 44 3.17 27.45 18.79
C ALA A 44 3.99 26.30 18.20
N CYS A 45 4.07 26.25 16.87
CA CYS A 45 4.85 25.23 16.18
C CYS A 45 6.36 25.44 16.36
N CYS A 46 7.09 24.33 16.55
CA CYS A 46 8.54 24.32 16.76
C CYS A 46 9.38 24.88 15.59
N CYS A 47 8.78 25.10 14.41
CA CYS A 47 9.48 25.66 13.25
C CYS A 47 9.78 27.16 13.35
N GLY A 48 9.29 27.85 14.38
CA GLY A 48 9.52 29.29 14.57
C GLY A 48 8.76 30.19 13.58
N GLY A 49 7.80 29.63 12.84
CA GLY A 49 6.92 30.40 11.96
C GLY A 49 6.05 31.37 12.76
N MET A 50 6.01 32.64 12.34
CA MET A 50 5.20 33.65 13.01
C MET A 50 3.71 33.28 12.91
N GLY A 51 3.06 33.05 14.06
CA GLY A 51 1.63 32.69 14.13
C GLY A 51 1.30 31.27 13.66
N THR A 52 2.29 30.41 13.43
CA THR A 52 2.02 29.00 13.07
C THR A 52 1.74 28.18 14.33
N LEU A 53 0.60 27.50 14.35
CA LEU A 53 0.16 26.66 15.46
C LEU A 53 0.23 25.17 15.08
N HIS A 54 0.26 24.31 16.09
CA HIS A 54 -0.02 22.89 15.92
C HIS A 54 -1.49 22.71 15.53
N GLU A 55 -1.71 22.35 14.27
CA GLU A 55 -3.06 22.17 13.70
C GLU A 55 -3.19 20.85 12.92
N CYS A 56 -2.09 20.20 12.57
CA CYS A 56 -2.06 18.96 11.80
C CYS A 56 -1.48 17.81 12.63
N MET A 57 -2.07 16.63 12.50
CA MET A 57 -1.51 15.37 12.98
C MET A 57 -1.48 14.32 11.87
N CYS A 58 -0.76 13.22 12.09
CA CYS A 58 -0.69 12.09 11.18
C CYS A 58 -0.82 10.79 11.95
N ASN A 59 -1.88 10.03 11.68
CA ASN A 59 -2.11 8.72 12.31
C ASN A 59 -1.44 7.56 11.55
N ASP A 60 -0.95 7.82 10.33
CA ASP A 60 -0.22 6.83 9.52
C ASP A 60 1.28 6.75 9.93
N CYS A 61 1.82 7.82 10.52
CA CYS A 61 3.18 7.87 11.02
C CYS A 61 3.27 7.37 12.46
N GLN A 62 4.27 6.54 12.75
CA GLN A 62 4.43 5.98 14.11
C GLN A 62 4.79 7.03 15.18
N HIS A 63 5.51 8.09 14.81
CA HIS A 63 6.02 9.10 15.76
C HIS A 63 5.88 10.53 15.20
N HIS A 64 4.73 10.88 14.64
CA HIS A 64 4.51 12.25 14.18
C HIS A 64 3.94 13.11 15.31
N GLU A 65 4.70 14.12 15.71
CA GLU A 65 4.22 15.14 16.64
C GLU A 65 3.30 16.14 15.91
N PRO A 66 2.33 16.75 16.61
CA PRO A 66 1.49 17.80 16.03
C PRO A 66 2.33 18.91 15.43
N SER A 67 1.91 19.39 14.27
CA SER A 67 2.68 20.36 13.51
C SER A 67 1.78 21.33 12.74
N CYS A 68 2.34 22.42 12.21
CA CYS A 68 1.61 23.26 11.28
C CYS A 68 1.53 22.60 9.89
N LYS A 69 0.63 23.07 9.00
CA LYS A 69 0.50 22.53 7.64
C LYS A 69 1.82 22.45 6.87
N ALA A 70 2.69 23.46 7.00
CA ALA A 70 3.97 23.50 6.30
C ALA A 70 4.93 22.40 6.79
N CYS A 71 5.03 22.21 8.11
CA CYS A 71 5.83 21.16 8.73
C CYS A 71 5.30 19.77 8.39
N PHE A 72 3.98 19.60 8.37
CA PHE A 72 3.35 18.36 7.93
C PHE A 72 3.77 18.03 6.49
N ILE A 73 3.69 18.99 5.57
CA ILE A 73 4.10 18.80 4.17
C ILE A 73 5.58 18.44 4.09
N ALA A 74 6.44 19.13 4.84
CA ALA A 74 7.88 18.89 4.87
C ALA A 74 8.21 17.46 5.36
N ALA A 75 7.54 16.98 6.40
CA ALA A 75 7.71 15.63 6.92
C ALA A 75 7.23 14.55 5.93
N HIS A 76 6.21 14.85 5.12
CA HIS A 76 5.57 13.90 4.20
C HIS A 76 6.04 14.01 2.74
N LEU A 77 7.14 14.72 2.45
CA LEU A 77 7.65 14.88 1.09
C LEU A 77 7.95 13.54 0.38
N HIS A 78 8.35 12.52 1.13
CA HIS A 78 8.67 11.20 0.60
C HIS A 78 7.55 10.18 0.77
N ASN A 79 6.53 10.51 1.56
CA ASN A 79 5.34 9.68 1.79
C ASN A 79 4.08 10.56 1.67
N PRO A 80 3.77 11.07 0.46
CA PRO A 80 2.70 12.05 0.26
C PRO A 80 1.30 11.45 0.39
N TRP A 81 1.20 10.13 0.57
CA TRP A 81 -0.07 9.40 0.65
C TRP A 81 -0.58 9.24 2.08
N HIS A 82 0.06 9.84 3.08
CA HIS A 82 -0.51 9.84 4.43
C HIS A 82 -1.64 10.85 4.54
N TRP A 83 -2.65 10.53 5.36
CA TRP A 83 -3.73 11.46 5.65
C TRP A 83 -3.31 12.50 6.69
N ALA A 84 -3.64 13.77 6.44
CA ALA A 84 -3.52 14.83 7.43
C ALA A 84 -4.82 14.90 8.23
N GLU A 85 -4.72 14.82 9.55
CA GLU A 85 -5.84 15.10 10.45
C GLU A 85 -5.70 16.56 10.88
N VAL A 86 -6.54 17.45 10.33
CA VAL A 86 -6.43 18.91 10.51
C VAL A 86 -7.49 19.41 11.50
N TRP A 87 -7.06 20.07 12.57
CA TRP A 87 -7.94 20.64 13.57
C TRP A 87 -8.74 21.81 12.98
N ASN A 88 -10.07 21.69 12.98
CA ASN A 88 -10.97 22.74 12.47
C ASN A 88 -11.58 23.63 13.58
N GLY A 89 -11.14 23.45 14.83
CA GLY A 89 -11.70 24.13 16.01
C GLY A 89 -12.68 23.27 16.82
N SER A 90 -13.21 22.20 16.23
CA SER A 90 -14.17 21.29 16.90
C SER A 90 -13.75 19.82 16.83
N PHE A 91 -13.27 19.38 15.68
CA PHE A 91 -12.79 18.02 15.46
C PHE A 91 -11.65 18.01 14.43
N PHE A 92 -10.97 16.87 14.33
CA PHE A 92 -9.98 16.64 13.28
C PHE A 92 -10.68 16.26 11.98
N ASP A 93 -10.52 17.12 10.97
CA ASP A 93 -10.97 16.85 9.62
C ASP A 93 -9.85 16.18 8.82
N ARG A 94 -10.15 15.00 8.27
CA ARG A 94 -9.22 14.26 7.45
C ARG A 94 -9.09 14.91 6.07
N GLN A 95 -7.88 15.34 5.75
CA GLN A 95 -7.58 16.06 4.52
C GLN A 95 -6.42 15.42 3.74
N ASP A 96 -6.55 15.46 2.41
CA ASP A 96 -5.46 15.11 1.51
C ASP A 96 -4.38 16.20 1.52
N ILE A 97 -3.12 15.83 1.31
CA ILE A 97 -1.99 16.76 1.28
C ILE A 97 -2.18 17.92 0.28
N SER A 98 -2.97 17.72 -0.77
CA SER A 98 -3.32 18.78 -1.72
C SER A 98 -4.25 19.86 -1.17
N LYS A 99 -5.12 19.53 -0.21
CA LYS A 99 -5.94 20.53 0.50
C LYS A 99 -5.10 21.42 1.41
N LEU A 100 -3.96 20.92 1.88
CA LEU A 100 -2.97 21.69 2.65
C LEU A 100 -2.12 22.61 1.75
N GLY A 101 -2.32 22.58 0.42
CA GLY A 101 -1.61 23.42 -0.55
C GLY A 101 -0.46 22.73 -1.28
N ARG A 102 -0.23 21.42 -1.06
CA ARG A 102 0.85 20.70 -1.75
C ARG A 102 0.40 20.10 -3.08
N ILE A 103 1.12 20.44 -4.14
CA ILE A 103 1.04 19.70 -5.40
C ILE A 103 2.08 18.58 -5.36
N VAL A 104 1.65 17.35 -5.59
CA VAL A 104 2.56 16.20 -5.66
C VAL A 104 3.14 16.14 -7.07
N ILE A 105 4.45 15.92 -7.19
CA ILE A 105 5.12 15.87 -8.49
C ILE A 105 5.54 14.42 -8.72
N ILE A 106 5.01 13.79 -9.78
CA ILE A 106 5.25 12.38 -10.07
C ILE A 106 6.12 12.28 -11.32
N GLY A 107 7.44 12.28 -11.13
CA GLY A 107 8.39 11.95 -12.19
C GLY A 107 9.64 12.83 -12.23
N HIS A 108 10.78 12.16 -12.44
CA HIS A 108 12.16 12.64 -12.31
C HIS A 108 12.56 13.07 -10.88
N ASN A 109 13.88 13.26 -10.66
CA ASN A 109 14.51 13.28 -9.33
C ASN A 109 13.79 14.22 -8.35
N ARG A 110 13.96 13.97 -7.06
CA ARG A 110 13.30 14.64 -5.92
C ARG A 110 13.63 16.14 -5.80
N HIS A 111 13.47 16.92 -6.85
CA HIS A 111 13.64 18.37 -6.82
C HIS A 111 12.46 18.96 -6.03
N GLN A 112 12.79 19.72 -4.99
CA GLN A 112 11.83 20.48 -4.19
C GLN A 112 11.52 21.78 -4.96
N GLY A 113 10.71 21.70 -6.01
CA GLY A 113 10.38 22.90 -6.79
C GLY A 113 9.17 22.69 -7.69
N VAL A 114 8.32 23.72 -7.76
CA VAL A 114 7.19 23.81 -8.71
C VAL A 114 7.70 23.97 -10.15
N ASP A 115 8.89 24.57 -10.30
CA ASP A 115 9.54 24.83 -11.58
C ASP A 115 10.45 23.67 -11.99
N CYS A 116 9.85 22.54 -12.34
CA CYS A 116 10.58 21.54 -13.09
C CYS A 116 10.62 21.95 -14.57
N PRO A 117 11.81 22.16 -15.17
CA PRO A 117 11.93 22.57 -16.58
C PRO A 117 11.44 21.51 -17.57
N TYR A 118 11.11 20.30 -17.11
CA TYR A 118 10.65 19.18 -17.94
C TYR A 118 9.15 18.83 -17.76
N ALA A 119 8.38 19.65 -17.03
CA ALA A 119 6.95 19.39 -16.83
C ALA A 119 6.20 19.44 -18.17
N ILE A 120 5.65 18.29 -18.60
CA ILE A 120 4.86 18.18 -19.84
C ILE A 120 3.53 18.93 -19.69
N VAL A 121 2.93 18.83 -18.51
CA VAL A 121 1.72 19.57 -18.14
C VAL A 121 2.12 20.64 -17.14
N LYS A 122 1.90 21.91 -17.50
CA LYS A 122 2.21 23.05 -16.63
C LYS A 122 1.13 23.29 -15.56
N GLU A 123 -0.06 22.73 -15.75
CA GLU A 123 -1.18 22.88 -14.82
C GLU A 123 -1.40 21.61 -13.98
N PRO A 124 -1.60 21.74 -12.66
CA PRO A 124 -1.92 20.61 -11.79
C PRO A 124 -3.27 19.99 -12.15
N VAL A 125 -3.30 18.68 -12.37
CA VAL A 125 -4.53 17.94 -12.69
C VAL A 125 -5.03 17.24 -11.43
N ASN A 126 -6.35 17.28 -11.21
CA ASN A 126 -7.01 16.51 -10.16
C ASN A 126 -7.05 15.03 -10.57
N PHE A 127 -6.70 14.14 -9.66
CA PHE A 127 -6.73 12.71 -9.92
C PHE A 127 -6.93 11.92 -8.62
N HIS A 128 -7.30 10.65 -8.78
CA HIS A 128 -7.49 9.69 -7.70
C HIS A 128 -6.24 8.82 -7.55
N MET A 129 -5.51 8.97 -6.46
CA MET A 129 -4.46 8.01 -6.08
C MET A 129 -5.04 6.96 -5.15
N VAL A 130 -4.99 5.70 -5.57
CA VAL A 130 -5.45 4.58 -4.78
C VAL A 130 -4.26 3.97 -4.03
N HIS A 131 -4.30 4.07 -2.70
CA HIS A 131 -3.29 3.59 -1.78
C HIS A 131 -3.88 2.64 -0.73
N ILE A 132 -3.02 1.98 0.05
CA ILE A 132 -3.44 0.97 1.03
C ILE A 132 -4.26 1.54 2.20
N ASN A 133 -4.13 2.84 2.46
CA ASN A 133 -4.86 3.59 3.49
C ASN A 133 -6.08 4.35 2.93
N GLY A 134 -6.36 4.28 1.63
CA GLY A 134 -7.54 4.93 1.04
C GLY A 134 -7.35 5.45 -0.39
N ILE A 135 -8.34 6.20 -0.84
CA ILE A 135 -8.39 6.86 -2.16
C ILE A 135 -8.22 8.36 -1.94
N HIS A 136 -7.06 8.85 -2.35
CA HIS A 136 -6.67 10.25 -2.25
C HIS A 136 -7.17 11.03 -3.45
N LYS A 137 -7.86 12.14 -3.20
CA LYS A 137 -8.20 13.14 -4.22
C LYS A 137 -7.11 14.20 -4.21
N THR A 138 -6.06 14.01 -5.00
CA THR A 138 -4.84 14.82 -4.97
C THR A 138 -4.68 15.63 -6.26
N LYS A 139 -3.92 16.73 -6.18
CA LYS A 139 -3.44 17.48 -7.34
C LYS A 139 -2.00 17.07 -7.67
N VAL A 140 -1.77 16.65 -8.91
CA VAL A 140 -0.42 16.27 -9.37
C VAL A 140 -0.03 16.98 -10.66
N LEU A 141 1.27 17.27 -10.75
CA LEU A 141 1.96 17.56 -12.00
C LEU A 141 2.59 16.26 -12.53
N PHE A 142 2.11 15.85 -13.70
CA PHE A 142 2.40 14.54 -14.28
C PHE A 142 3.56 14.57 -15.28
N TYR A 143 4.27 13.44 -15.28
CA TYR A 143 5.25 13.08 -16.30
C TYR A 143 4.86 11.73 -16.91
N GLN A 144 5.58 11.36 -17.97
CA GLN A 144 5.35 10.16 -18.78
C GLN A 144 5.16 8.87 -17.95
N MET A 145 4.52 7.86 -18.56
CA MET A 145 4.27 6.54 -17.97
C MET A 145 5.50 5.93 -17.28
N LYS A 146 6.68 6.03 -17.91
CA LYS A 146 7.95 5.54 -17.35
C LYS A 146 8.21 6.12 -15.95
N ALA A 147 7.96 7.42 -15.77
CA ALA A 147 8.21 8.10 -14.52
C ALA A 147 7.25 7.64 -13.42
N CYS A 148 5.98 7.39 -13.75
CA CYS A 148 5.02 6.79 -12.81
C CYS A 148 5.51 5.42 -12.32
N LEU A 149 5.92 4.55 -13.24
CA LEU A 149 6.41 3.22 -12.90
C LEU A 149 7.70 3.28 -12.05
N CYS A 150 8.63 4.17 -12.38
CA CYS A 150 9.83 4.42 -11.55
C CYS A 150 9.49 4.94 -10.14
N SER A 151 8.39 5.68 -9.99
CA SER A 151 7.86 6.13 -8.69
C SER A 151 6.96 5.09 -8.00
N ARG A 152 6.94 3.83 -8.45
CA ARG A 152 6.11 2.74 -7.92
C ARG A 152 4.60 3.01 -8.01
N ILE A 153 4.19 3.65 -9.10
CA ILE A 153 2.80 3.99 -9.38
C ILE A 153 2.42 3.39 -10.72
N PHE A 154 1.36 2.59 -10.70
CA PHE A 154 0.80 1.95 -11.87
C PHE A 154 -0.35 2.80 -12.44
N PRO A 155 -0.33 3.13 -13.75
CA PRO A 155 -1.39 3.89 -14.38
C PRO A 155 -2.67 3.06 -14.51
N GLY A 156 -3.85 3.66 -14.27
CA GLY A 156 -5.13 2.98 -14.49
C GLY A 156 -5.45 2.74 -15.98
N THR A 157 -5.07 3.70 -16.82
CA THR A 157 -5.23 3.69 -18.28
C THR A 157 -3.96 4.24 -18.93
N VAL A 158 -3.71 3.85 -20.19
CA VAL A 158 -2.52 4.28 -20.93
C VAL A 158 -2.67 5.71 -21.46
N SER A 159 -3.89 6.06 -21.93
CA SER A 159 -4.15 7.32 -22.63
C SER A 159 -4.18 8.53 -21.71
N GLU A 160 -4.89 8.44 -20.57
CA GLU A 160 -4.96 9.51 -19.57
C GLU A 160 -5.53 9.00 -18.23
N PRO A 161 -4.68 8.55 -17.30
CA PRO A 161 -5.15 7.97 -16.05
C PRO A 161 -5.48 9.03 -15.01
N HIS A 162 -6.73 9.51 -14.98
CA HIS A 162 -7.28 10.25 -13.82
C HIS A 162 -7.28 9.41 -12.54
N THR A 163 -7.07 8.10 -12.63
CA THR A 163 -6.91 7.21 -11.49
C THR A 163 -5.63 6.41 -11.63
N ARG A 164 -4.85 6.32 -10.56
CA ARG A 164 -3.61 5.55 -10.50
C ARG A 164 -3.56 4.71 -9.23
N PHE A 165 -2.79 3.65 -9.28
CA PHE A 165 -2.67 2.67 -8.19
C PHE A 165 -1.23 2.61 -7.74
N THR A 166 -0.98 2.76 -6.45
CA THR A 166 0.37 2.50 -5.90
C THR A 166 0.71 1.02 -6.05
N PHE A 167 1.99 0.67 -6.20
CA PHE A 167 2.39 -0.74 -6.19
C PHE A 167 2.03 -1.43 -4.87
N ALA A 168 1.99 -0.67 -3.77
CA ALA A 168 1.61 -1.18 -2.45
C ALA A 168 0.21 -1.82 -2.46
N ILE A 169 -0.80 -1.17 -3.05
CA ILE A 169 -2.15 -1.74 -3.08
C ILE A 169 -2.24 -2.98 -3.99
N LEU A 170 -1.54 -2.99 -5.13
CA LEU A 170 -1.52 -4.14 -6.05
C LEU A 170 -0.84 -5.36 -5.42
N GLN A 171 0.25 -5.13 -4.68
CA GLN A 171 0.97 -6.15 -3.93
C GLN A 171 0.15 -6.68 -2.75
N ASP A 172 -0.46 -5.80 -1.95
CA ASP A 172 -1.30 -6.19 -0.83
C ASP A 172 -2.50 -7.00 -1.30
N PHE A 173 -3.23 -6.53 -2.33
CA PHE A 173 -4.37 -7.28 -2.83
C PHE A 173 -3.98 -8.65 -3.39
N HIS A 174 -2.86 -8.76 -4.11
CA HIS A 174 -2.38 -10.05 -4.59
C HIS A 174 -2.15 -11.03 -3.43
N LEU A 175 -1.52 -10.58 -2.34
CA LEU A 175 -1.33 -11.38 -1.13
C LEU A 175 -2.66 -11.77 -0.49
N GLN A 176 -3.61 -10.84 -0.39
CA GLN A 176 -4.95 -11.09 0.17
C GLN A 176 -5.73 -12.13 -0.65
N THR A 177 -5.60 -12.12 -1.99
CA THR A 177 -6.19 -13.14 -2.86
C THR A 177 -5.57 -14.52 -2.59
N LEU A 178 -4.24 -14.61 -2.47
CA LEU A 178 -3.54 -15.88 -2.21
C LEU A 178 -3.85 -16.48 -0.83
N THR A 179 -3.96 -15.63 0.19
CA THR A 179 -4.10 -16.07 1.59
C THR A 179 -5.55 -16.26 2.03
N SER A 180 -6.47 -15.44 1.54
CA SER A 180 -7.86 -15.40 2.04
C SER A 180 -8.91 -15.47 0.94
N LYS A 181 -8.51 -15.66 -0.33
CA LYS A 181 -9.42 -15.64 -1.50
C LYS A 181 -10.30 -14.38 -1.53
N LYS A 182 -9.73 -13.24 -1.08
CA LYS A 182 -10.47 -11.99 -0.95
C LYS A 182 -10.98 -11.54 -2.31
N LEU A 183 -12.30 -11.39 -2.42
CA LEU A 183 -12.94 -10.84 -3.61
C LEU A 183 -12.54 -9.38 -3.79
N VAL A 184 -12.32 -8.98 -5.05
CA VAL A 184 -11.97 -7.59 -5.43
C VAL A 184 -12.98 -6.59 -4.87
N TYR A 185 -14.27 -6.90 -4.98
CA TYR A 185 -15.35 -6.06 -4.47
C TYR A 185 -15.23 -5.78 -2.97
N ASN A 186 -14.97 -6.82 -2.17
CA ASN A 186 -14.80 -6.70 -0.72
C ASN A 186 -13.54 -5.91 -0.38
N TYR A 187 -12.47 -6.07 -1.15
CA TYR A 187 -11.23 -5.33 -0.95
C TYR A 187 -11.40 -3.85 -1.27
N ILE A 188 -11.97 -3.49 -2.42
CA ILE A 188 -12.24 -2.08 -2.78
C ILE A 188 -13.23 -1.44 -1.81
N SER A 189 -14.25 -2.18 -1.35
CA SER A 189 -15.16 -1.70 -0.29
C SER A 189 -14.41 -1.37 1.00
N ALA A 190 -13.43 -2.20 1.39
CA ALA A 190 -12.59 -1.91 2.55
C ALA A 190 -11.71 -0.66 2.33
N ILE A 191 -11.11 -0.49 1.15
CA ILE A 191 -10.31 0.70 0.81
C ILE A 191 -11.16 1.98 0.81
N ARG A 192 -12.40 1.91 0.30
CA ARG A 192 -13.37 3.02 0.38
C ARG A 192 -13.69 3.37 1.83
N ARG A 193 -13.91 2.37 2.69
CA ARG A 193 -14.11 2.59 4.13
C ARG A 193 -12.88 3.13 4.86
N LYS A 194 -11.66 2.75 4.45
CA LYS A 194 -10.44 3.37 4.98
C LYS A 194 -10.34 4.86 4.63
N THR A 195 -10.87 5.24 3.46
CA THR A 195 -10.97 6.66 3.04
C THR A 195 -11.99 7.40 3.89
N ASN A 196 -13.22 6.89 3.95
CA ASN A 196 -14.29 7.40 4.80
C ASN A 196 -15.19 6.24 5.25
N ASN A 197 -15.15 5.89 6.53
CA ASN A 197 -15.88 4.75 7.06
C ASN A 197 -17.37 5.04 7.21
N ALA A 198 -17.74 6.28 7.56
CA ALA A 198 -19.12 6.70 7.77
C ALA A 198 -19.87 6.82 6.43
N PHE A 199 -19.26 7.47 5.44
CA PHE A 199 -19.88 7.78 4.15
C PHE A 199 -19.10 7.16 3.00
N SER A 200 -18.92 5.84 3.02
CA SER A 200 -18.14 5.13 1.98
C SER A 200 -18.73 5.24 0.57
N SER A 201 -20.03 5.54 0.46
CA SER A 201 -20.73 5.82 -0.81
C SER A 201 -20.24 7.08 -1.53
N GLU A 202 -19.78 8.09 -0.79
CA GLU A 202 -19.26 9.36 -1.34
C GLU A 202 -17.83 9.23 -1.92
N VAL A 203 -17.15 8.15 -1.56
CA VAL A 203 -15.82 7.83 -2.08
C VAL A 203 -15.97 7.25 -3.50
N PRO A 204 -15.19 7.74 -4.48
CA PRO A 204 -15.25 7.26 -5.86
C PRO A 204 -15.12 5.74 -5.95
N ASP A 205 -15.95 5.13 -6.80
CA ASP A 205 -15.84 3.71 -7.08
C ASP A 205 -14.80 3.44 -8.17
N VAL A 206 -13.71 2.80 -7.78
CA VAL A 206 -12.59 2.42 -8.66
C VAL A 206 -12.59 0.93 -8.97
N TYR A 207 -13.65 0.20 -8.63
CA TYR A 207 -13.72 -1.26 -8.73
C TYR A 207 -13.40 -1.80 -10.13
N SER A 208 -14.08 -1.29 -11.17
CA SER A 208 -13.93 -1.77 -12.54
C SER A 208 -12.50 -1.58 -13.04
N LEU A 209 -11.92 -0.41 -12.77
CA LEU A 209 -10.57 -0.07 -13.16
C LEU A 209 -9.53 -0.89 -12.38
N PHE A 210 -9.74 -1.08 -11.08
CA PHE A 210 -8.84 -1.89 -10.26
C PHE A 210 -8.84 -3.35 -10.70
N LEU A 211 -10.00 -3.91 -11.07
CA LEU A 211 -10.09 -5.27 -11.60
C LEU A 211 -9.20 -5.44 -12.84
N GLN A 212 -9.29 -4.51 -13.79
CA GLN A 212 -8.47 -4.51 -15.00
C GLN A 212 -6.98 -4.36 -14.68
N VAL A 213 -6.62 -3.36 -13.89
CA VAL A 213 -5.23 -3.11 -13.50
C VAL A 213 -4.62 -4.30 -12.76
N GLN A 214 -5.39 -4.93 -11.87
CA GLN A 214 -4.90 -6.08 -11.12
C GLN A 214 -4.64 -7.28 -12.04
N GLN A 215 -5.49 -7.53 -13.04
CA GLN A 215 -5.26 -8.59 -14.01
C GLN A 215 -3.96 -8.35 -14.80
N ILE A 216 -3.76 -7.12 -15.28
CA ILE A 216 -2.54 -6.71 -15.98
C ILE A 216 -1.33 -6.85 -15.06
N TRP A 217 -1.43 -6.39 -13.81
CA TRP A 217 -0.36 -6.50 -12.82
C TRP A 217 0.04 -7.96 -12.58
N ILE A 218 -0.93 -8.86 -12.36
CA ILE A 218 -0.65 -10.28 -12.16
C ILE A 218 0.04 -10.87 -13.38
N ALA A 219 -0.44 -10.59 -14.59
CA ALA A 219 0.20 -11.06 -15.81
C ALA A 219 1.66 -10.59 -15.90
N LEU A 220 1.93 -9.29 -15.68
CA LEU A 220 3.29 -8.74 -15.67
C LEU A 220 4.18 -9.39 -14.60
N MET A 221 3.62 -9.67 -13.41
CA MET A 221 4.35 -10.35 -12.35
C MET A 221 4.65 -11.81 -12.70
N MET A 222 3.76 -12.52 -13.41
CA MET A 222 4.02 -13.86 -13.93
C MET A 222 5.16 -13.85 -14.96
N TYR A 223 5.17 -12.92 -15.92
CA TYR A 223 6.29 -12.76 -16.85
C TYR A 223 7.61 -12.45 -16.14
N LYS A 224 7.56 -11.57 -15.13
CA LYS A 224 8.72 -11.23 -14.31
C LYS A 224 9.26 -12.44 -13.55
N TRP A 225 8.38 -13.21 -12.88
CA TRP A 225 8.78 -14.35 -12.05
C TRP A 225 9.17 -15.59 -12.85
N GLY A 226 8.55 -15.83 -14.00
CA GLY A 226 9.00 -16.83 -14.96
C GLY A 226 10.34 -16.47 -15.61
N GLY A 227 10.83 -15.24 -15.42
CA GLY A 227 12.10 -14.75 -15.94
C GLY A 227 12.08 -14.50 -17.45
N GLN A 228 10.90 -14.41 -18.07
CA GLN A 228 10.77 -14.16 -19.51
C GLN A 228 11.42 -12.84 -19.95
N VAL A 229 11.44 -11.85 -19.06
CA VAL A 229 12.17 -10.58 -19.27
C VAL A 229 13.69 -10.79 -19.45
N HIS A 230 14.22 -11.94 -19.04
CA HIS A 230 15.63 -12.34 -19.15
C HIS A 230 15.87 -13.42 -20.22
N ASN A 231 14.91 -13.64 -21.14
CA ASN A 231 14.96 -14.66 -22.19
C ASN A 231 15.21 -16.07 -21.63
N MET A 232 14.45 -16.46 -20.60
CA MET A 232 14.59 -17.76 -19.92
C MET A 232 14.45 -18.95 -20.86
N ASP A 233 13.63 -18.83 -21.91
CA ASP A 233 13.43 -19.86 -22.94
C ASP A 233 14.74 -20.32 -23.59
N LYS A 234 15.75 -19.43 -23.69
CA LYS A 234 17.07 -19.79 -24.22
C LYS A 234 17.78 -20.84 -23.35
N TYR A 235 17.53 -20.83 -22.05
CA TYR A 235 18.21 -21.71 -21.09
C TYR A 235 17.42 -22.98 -20.79
N PHE A 236 16.13 -23.01 -21.13
CA PHE A 236 15.23 -24.14 -20.89
C PHE A 236 14.51 -24.54 -22.20
N PRO A 237 15.23 -25.09 -23.20
CA PRO A 237 14.66 -25.44 -24.50
C PRO A 237 13.62 -26.57 -24.42
N SER A 238 13.59 -27.33 -23.32
CA SER A 238 12.60 -28.36 -23.00
C SER A 238 11.23 -27.78 -22.62
N HIS A 239 11.17 -26.51 -22.23
CA HIS A 239 9.92 -25.85 -21.82
C HIS A 239 9.20 -25.25 -23.03
N PRO A 240 7.86 -25.12 -22.98
CA PRO A 240 7.13 -24.37 -23.99
C PRO A 240 7.61 -22.92 -24.07
N THR A 241 7.77 -22.39 -25.28
CA THR A 241 8.10 -20.97 -25.53
C THR A 241 7.08 -20.04 -24.86
N ASP A 242 7.55 -18.90 -24.36
CA ASP A 242 6.78 -17.89 -23.62
C ASP A 242 6.10 -18.44 -22.34
N SER A 243 6.60 -19.54 -21.78
CA SER A 243 6.07 -20.11 -20.55
C SER A 243 6.33 -19.19 -19.35
N VAL A 244 5.26 -18.76 -18.70
CA VAL A 244 5.32 -17.97 -17.45
C VAL A 244 5.36 -18.84 -16.20
N VAL A 245 5.45 -20.16 -16.36
CA VAL A 245 5.59 -21.10 -15.25
C VAL A 245 7.00 -20.98 -14.68
N VAL A 246 7.10 -20.77 -13.37
CA VAL A 246 8.40 -20.74 -12.70
C VAL A 246 9.04 -22.14 -12.79
N PRO A 247 10.21 -22.29 -13.43
CA PRO A 247 10.83 -23.59 -13.57
C PRO A 247 11.27 -24.11 -12.21
N ARG A 248 11.10 -25.42 -12.00
CA ARG A 248 11.60 -26.07 -10.78
C ARG A 248 13.08 -26.39 -10.98
N PHE A 249 13.97 -25.53 -10.51
CA PHE A 249 15.42 -25.68 -10.71
C PHE A 249 16.03 -26.96 -10.11
N SER A 250 15.31 -27.67 -9.25
CA SER A 250 15.71 -28.98 -8.73
C SER A 250 15.30 -30.16 -9.61
N CYS A 251 14.39 -29.97 -10.58
CA CYS A 251 14.07 -31.00 -11.55
C CYS A 251 15.24 -31.18 -12.53
N PRO A 252 15.52 -32.42 -12.99
CA PRO A 252 16.51 -32.67 -14.03
C PRO A 252 16.14 -31.95 -15.34
N GLU A 253 16.99 -31.03 -15.75
CA GLU A 253 16.86 -30.24 -16.98
C GLU A 253 18.12 -30.43 -17.82
N ARG A 254 17.92 -31.02 -19.00
CA ARG A 254 18.98 -31.38 -19.94
C ARG A 254 19.76 -30.14 -20.36
N GLY A 255 21.08 -30.20 -20.29
CA GLY A 255 21.97 -29.09 -20.65
C GLY A 255 21.98 -27.92 -19.66
N PHE A 256 21.20 -28.00 -18.56
CA PHE A 256 21.18 -26.97 -17.52
C PHE A 256 21.79 -27.48 -16.20
N ASN A 257 21.17 -28.48 -15.55
CA ASN A 257 21.66 -29.06 -14.29
C ASN A 257 21.95 -30.57 -14.39
N VAL A 258 21.61 -31.21 -15.50
CA VAL A 258 22.00 -32.58 -15.81
C VAL A 258 22.58 -32.65 -17.22
N MET A 259 23.73 -33.31 -17.34
CA MET A 259 24.40 -33.55 -18.62
C MET A 259 23.60 -34.57 -19.44
N ASP A 260 23.52 -34.38 -20.75
CA ASP A 260 22.69 -35.21 -21.65
C ASP A 260 22.99 -36.71 -21.52
N THR A 261 24.27 -37.06 -21.33
CA THR A 261 24.75 -38.44 -21.17
C THR A 261 24.13 -39.18 -19.98
N ILE A 262 23.79 -38.48 -18.90
CA ILE A 262 23.21 -39.08 -17.69
C ILE A 262 21.74 -39.47 -17.93
N MET A 263 21.00 -38.67 -18.69
CA MET A 263 19.57 -38.91 -18.96
C MET A 263 19.36 -40.04 -19.97
N GLU A 264 20.24 -40.19 -20.97
CA GLU A 264 20.21 -41.30 -21.93
C GLU A 264 20.44 -42.67 -21.26
N THR A 265 21.32 -42.70 -20.26
CA THR A 265 21.66 -43.92 -19.51
C THR A 265 20.46 -44.42 -18.66
N ILE A 266 19.58 -43.52 -18.20
CA ILE A 266 18.39 -43.88 -17.43
C ILE A 266 17.28 -44.45 -18.34
N SER A 267 17.12 -43.91 -19.55
CA SER A 267 16.14 -44.42 -20.53
C SER A 267 16.50 -45.83 -21.02
N ASN A 268 17.78 -46.11 -21.25
CA ASN A 268 18.23 -47.42 -21.75
C ASN A 268 18.21 -48.54 -20.69
N LYS A 269 18.08 -48.23 -19.40
CA LYS A 269 17.94 -49.23 -18.33
C LYS A 269 16.49 -49.69 -18.08
N ASN A 270 15.52 -48.99 -18.67
CA ASN A 270 14.09 -49.28 -18.52
C ASN A 270 13.47 -49.93 -19.78
N GLN A 271 14.31 -50.36 -20.73
CA GLN A 271 13.98 -51.30 -21.81
C GLN A 271 14.58 -52.66 -21.48
#